data_AF-A0AAU4TVV3-F1
#
_entry.id   AF-A0AAU4TVV3-F1
#
_cell.length_a   1.000
_cell.length_b   1.000
_cell.length_c   1.000
_cell.angle_alpha   90.00
_cell.angle_beta   90.00
_cell.angle_gamma   90.00
#
_symmetry.space_group_name_H-M   'P 1'
#
loop_
_entity.id
_entity.type
_entity.pdbx_description
1 polymer ?
#
loop_
_entity_poly.entity_id
_entity_poly.type
_entity_poly.pdbx_seq_one_letter_code
_entity_poly.pdbx_strand_id
1 'polypeptide(L)'
;MQDLTAAHFEARVGTHDLDEHQYCCGPAPMIDGVRRAFGGSPAPALHFERFAPASITDRRPFELRPGDMGRVLQVPYDRSAPDVLHEALPDLPFSCRQGFCGTCRVGVAHGHVDHRDRRLTATERGEGAMLRCVSRAPEGERLVLEV
;
A
#
# COMPACT_ATOMS: atom_id res chain seq x y z
N MET A 1 8.38 13.75 24.22
CA MET A 1 8.45 13.14 22.88
C MET A 1 9.24 11.85 23.04
N GLN A 2 8.66 10.70 22.72
CA GLN A 2 9.32 9.41 22.92
C GLN A 2 10.50 9.28 21.96
N ASP A 3 11.63 8.77 22.48
CA ASP A 3 12.82 8.48 21.70
C ASP A 3 12.58 7.25 20.81
N LEU A 4 12.50 7.44 19.49
CA LEU A 4 12.28 6.38 18.49
C LEU A 4 13.60 5.95 17.82
N THR A 5 14.74 6.10 18.51
CA THR A 5 16.05 5.62 18.02
C THR A 5 16.11 4.09 17.95
N ALA A 6 17.09 3.58 17.20
CA ALA A 6 17.35 2.13 17.11
C ALA A 6 17.58 1.50 18.50
N ALA A 7 18.35 2.18 19.37
CA ALA A 7 18.65 1.73 20.72
C ALA A 7 17.38 1.57 21.59
N HIS A 8 16.37 2.42 21.41
CA HIS A 8 15.09 2.29 22.12
C HIS A 8 14.37 0.98 21.79
N PHE A 9 14.39 0.57 20.53
CA PHE A 9 13.71 -0.64 20.07
C PHE A 9 14.53 -1.90 20.34
N GLU A 10 15.85 -1.87 20.14
CA GLU A 10 16.75 -2.99 20.43
C GLU A 10 16.63 -3.46 21.88
N ALA A 11 16.59 -2.52 22.83
CA ALA A 11 16.43 -2.82 24.25
C ALA A 11 15.09 -3.52 24.61
N ARG A 12 14.07 -3.43 23.76
CA ARG A 12 12.74 -4.02 23.99
C ARG A 12 12.48 -5.25 23.15
N VAL A 13 13.04 -5.30 21.95
CA VAL A 13 12.82 -6.39 20.98
C VAL A 13 13.73 -7.58 21.27
N GLY A 14 14.91 -7.37 21.84
CA GLY A 14 15.91 -8.42 22.09
C GLY A 14 15.71 -9.26 23.36
N THR A 15 14.67 -9.02 24.16
CA THR A 15 14.49 -9.67 25.48
C THR A 15 13.47 -10.80 25.51
N HIS A 16 12.97 -11.21 24.34
CA HIS A 16 11.90 -12.20 24.22
C HIS A 16 12.45 -13.63 24.10
N ASP A 17 11.66 -14.63 24.49
CA ASP A 17 12.06 -16.05 24.36
C ASP A 17 11.91 -16.57 22.92
N LEU A 18 12.55 -17.71 22.63
CA LEU A 18 12.58 -18.35 21.31
C LEU A 18 11.20 -18.82 20.80
N ASP A 19 10.20 -18.91 21.68
CA ASP A 19 8.83 -19.34 21.36
C ASP A 19 7.82 -18.18 21.33
N GLU A 20 8.25 -16.94 21.57
CA GLU A 20 7.36 -15.78 21.65
C GLU A 20 7.26 -15.01 20.34
N HIS A 21 6.04 -14.90 19.80
CA HIS A 21 5.76 -14.04 18.66
C HIS A 21 5.63 -12.58 19.09
N GLN A 22 6.25 -11.66 18.34
CA GLN A 22 6.13 -10.23 18.59
C GLN A 22 5.08 -9.60 17.68
N TYR A 23 4.29 -8.68 18.24
CA TYR A 23 3.22 -7.97 17.53
C TYR A 23 3.42 -6.47 17.68
N CYS A 24 3.35 -5.73 16.57
CA CYS A 24 3.53 -4.28 16.56
C CYS A 24 2.50 -3.60 15.65
N CYS A 25 1.81 -2.58 16.17
CA CYS A 25 1.03 -1.66 15.35
C CYS A 25 1.38 -0.23 15.72
N GLY A 26 1.28 0.68 14.76
CA GLY A 26 1.59 2.09 14.99
C GLY A 26 2.04 2.88 13.75
N PRO A 27 2.65 4.06 13.97
CA PRO A 27 3.19 4.89 12.89
C PRO A 27 4.29 4.19 12.11
N ALA A 28 4.39 4.47 10.81
CA ALA A 28 5.39 3.86 9.93
C ALA A 28 6.84 3.94 10.49
N PRO A 29 7.34 5.09 11.00
CA PRO A 29 8.70 5.17 11.55
C PRO A 29 8.92 4.25 12.77
N MET A 30 7.90 4.08 13.62
CA MET A 30 7.96 3.19 14.79
C MET A 30 8.06 1.73 14.34
N ILE A 31 7.16 1.31 13.46
CA ILE A 31 7.16 -0.07 12.92
C ILE A 31 8.47 -0.35 12.20
N ASP A 32 8.99 0.58 11.40
CA ASP A 32 10.26 0.40 10.70
C ASP A 32 11.44 0.35 11.69
N GLY A 33 11.35 1.04 12.84
CA GLY A 33 12.30 0.90 13.96
C GLY A 33 12.27 -0.49 14.58
N VAL A 34 11.09 -0.99 14.96
CA VAL A 34 10.89 -2.35 15.50
C VAL A 34 11.39 -3.41 14.50
N ARG A 35 11.05 -3.28 13.22
CA ARG A 35 11.48 -4.22 12.17
C ARG A 35 13.00 -4.27 11.99
N ARG A 36 13.71 -3.14 12.16
CA ARG A 36 15.17 -3.11 12.13
C ARG A 36 15.78 -3.80 13.36
N ALA A 37 15.25 -3.50 14.54
CA ALA A 37 15.71 -4.11 15.80
C ALA A 37 15.44 -5.63 15.85
N PHE A 38 14.37 -6.10 15.21
CA PHE A 38 13.98 -7.51 15.18
C PHE A 38 15.03 -8.44 14.58
N GLY A 39 15.94 -7.94 13.73
CA GLY A 39 17.04 -8.75 13.19
C GLY A 39 17.96 -9.34 14.26
N GLY A 40 18.01 -8.76 15.46
CA GLY A 40 18.75 -9.28 16.62
C GLY A 40 17.90 -10.06 17.63
N SER A 41 16.61 -10.24 17.36
CA SER A 41 15.69 -10.94 18.27
C SER A 41 15.79 -12.46 18.11
N PRO A 42 15.73 -13.23 19.20
CA PRO A 42 15.56 -14.68 19.14
C PRO A 42 14.12 -15.11 18.77
N ALA A 43 13.15 -14.18 18.80
CA ALA A 43 11.75 -14.49 18.48
C ALA A 43 11.59 -15.03 17.05
N PRO A 44 10.68 -15.99 16.81
CA PRO A 44 10.55 -16.66 15.52
C PRO A 44 9.80 -15.81 14.48
N ALA A 45 8.99 -14.85 14.92
CA ALA A 45 8.22 -14.00 14.02
C ALA A 45 7.89 -12.62 14.61
N LEU A 46 7.90 -11.62 13.73
CA LEU A 46 7.33 -10.30 13.95
C LEU A 46 6.09 -10.11 13.07
N HIS A 47 4.94 -9.92 13.69
CA HIS A 47 3.69 -9.55 13.05
C HIS A 47 3.49 -8.04 13.19
N PHE A 48 3.09 -7.37 12.12
CA PHE A 48 2.85 -5.94 12.21
C PHE A 48 1.73 -5.45 11.29
N GLU A 49 1.08 -4.37 11.72
CA GLU A 49 0.05 -3.66 10.98
C GLU A 49 0.33 -2.16 11.01
N ARG A 50 0.28 -1.48 9.86
CA ARG A 50 0.40 -0.01 9.82
C ARG A 50 -1.00 0.61 9.88
N PHE A 51 -1.13 1.71 10.61
CA PHE A 51 -2.38 2.48 10.65
C PHE A 51 -2.46 3.54 9.54
N ALA A 52 -1.34 3.82 8.89
CA ALA A 52 -1.26 4.78 7.81
C ALA A 52 -1.28 4.09 6.44
N PRO A 53 -1.80 4.76 5.38
CA PRO A 53 -1.62 4.33 4.01
C PRO A 53 -0.15 4.09 3.67
N ALA A 54 0.10 3.28 2.63
CA ALA A 54 1.45 3.16 2.09
C ALA A 54 1.95 4.53 1.61
N SER A 55 3.22 4.84 1.90
CA SER A 55 3.86 6.07 1.42
C SER A 55 3.93 6.08 -0.10
N ILE A 56 3.57 7.19 -0.73
CA ILE A 56 3.77 7.41 -2.16
C ILE A 56 5.23 7.84 -2.35
N THR A 57 6.08 6.90 -2.73
CA THR A 57 7.53 7.13 -2.89
C THR A 57 7.93 7.56 -4.29
N ASP A 58 7.04 7.36 -5.27
CA ASP A 58 7.33 7.58 -6.68
C ASP A 58 6.51 8.74 -7.20
N ARG A 59 7.20 9.82 -7.55
CA ARG A 59 6.62 11.14 -7.78
C ARG A 59 6.13 11.34 -9.23
N ARG A 60 5.57 10.29 -9.84
CA ARG A 60 5.13 10.31 -11.24
C ARG A 60 3.61 10.46 -11.33
N PRO A 61 3.11 11.49 -12.04
CA PRO A 61 1.68 11.64 -12.32
C PRO A 61 1.21 10.66 -13.40
N PHE A 62 -0.06 10.31 -13.37
CA PHE A 62 -0.71 9.47 -14.39
C PHE A 62 -2.21 9.78 -14.46
N GLU A 63 -2.91 9.17 -15.41
CA GLU A 63 -4.33 9.42 -15.65
C GLU A 63 -5.20 8.19 -15.36
N LEU A 64 -6.43 8.44 -14.91
CA LEU A 64 -7.47 7.43 -14.76
C LEU A 64 -8.70 7.84 -15.57
N ARG A 65 -9.32 6.89 -16.26
CA ARG A 65 -10.65 7.06 -16.87
C ARG A 65 -11.59 5.99 -16.33
N PRO A 66 -12.59 6.33 -15.51
CA PRO A 66 -13.57 5.37 -15.00
C PRO A 66 -14.59 4.99 -16.09
N GLY A 67 -14.50 3.78 -16.63
CA GLY A 67 -15.29 3.34 -17.77
C GLY A 67 -14.86 4.00 -19.09
N ASP A 68 -15.38 3.52 -20.21
CA ASP A 68 -14.97 3.99 -21.54
C ASP A 68 -15.45 5.39 -21.89
N MET A 69 -16.61 5.78 -21.35
CA MET A 69 -17.19 7.13 -21.51
C MET A 69 -16.90 8.03 -20.31
N GLY A 70 -16.05 7.59 -19.37
CA GLY A 70 -15.66 8.38 -18.21
C GLY A 70 -14.87 9.62 -18.55
N ARG A 71 -14.95 10.62 -17.67
CA ARG A 71 -14.00 11.74 -17.71
C ARG A 71 -12.61 11.27 -17.30
N VAL A 72 -11.59 11.88 -17.90
CA VAL A 72 -10.20 11.66 -17.51
C VAL A 72 -9.92 12.41 -16.20
N LEU A 73 -9.35 11.70 -15.23
CA LEU A 73 -8.96 12.19 -13.92
C LEU A 73 -7.44 12.19 -13.82
N GLN A 74 -6.87 13.31 -13.40
CA GLN A 74 -5.42 13.42 -13.17
C GLN A 74 -5.10 12.89 -11.78
N VAL A 75 -4.17 11.93 -11.69
CA VAL A 75 -3.60 11.47 -10.42
C VAL A 75 -2.24 12.13 -10.25
N PRO A 76 -2.13 13.20 -9.44
CA PRO A 76 -0.86 13.86 -9.23
C PRO A 76 0.11 12.97 -8.43
N TYR A 77 1.35 13.41 -8.34
CA TYR A 77 2.43 12.65 -7.70
C TYR A 77 2.26 12.47 -6.19
N ASP A 78 1.47 13.34 -5.54
CA ASP A 78 1.28 13.42 -4.08
C ASP A 78 -0.07 12.87 -3.61
N ARG A 79 -0.89 12.36 -4.54
CA ARG A 79 -2.20 11.76 -4.22
C ARG A 79 -2.29 10.31 -4.64
N SER A 80 -3.10 9.56 -3.91
CA SER A 80 -3.43 8.18 -4.24
C SER A 80 -4.59 8.14 -5.24
N ALA A 81 -4.66 7.07 -6.06
CA ALA A 81 -5.77 6.87 -6.98
C ALA A 81 -7.15 6.83 -6.28
N PRO A 82 -7.32 6.19 -5.10
CA PRO A 82 -8.59 6.24 -4.38
C PRO A 82 -9.01 7.64 -3.97
N ASP A 83 -8.08 8.50 -3.54
CA ASP A 83 -8.45 9.86 -3.13
C ASP A 83 -8.97 10.66 -4.32
N VAL A 84 -8.38 10.50 -5.51
CA VAL A 84 -8.82 11.16 -6.75
C VAL A 84 -10.14 10.55 -7.26
N LEU A 85 -10.26 9.22 -7.23
CA LEU A 85 -11.46 8.52 -7.67
C LEU A 85 -12.66 8.79 -6.76
N HIS A 86 -12.46 8.92 -5.45
CA HIS A 86 -13.56 9.13 -4.49
C HIS A 86 -14.29 10.45 -4.73
N GLU A 87 -13.61 11.49 -5.25
CA GLU A 87 -14.25 12.73 -5.69
C GLU A 87 -15.19 12.53 -6.89
N ALA A 88 -14.94 11.50 -7.71
CA ALA A 88 -15.71 11.20 -8.91
C ALA A 88 -16.75 10.09 -8.72
N LEU A 89 -16.41 9.11 -7.89
CA LEU A 89 -17.10 7.85 -7.67
C LEU A 89 -16.99 7.49 -6.18
N PRO A 90 -17.78 8.15 -5.31
CA PRO A 90 -17.64 8.04 -3.86
C PRO A 90 -17.89 6.62 -3.33
N ASP A 91 -18.69 5.82 -4.05
CA ASP A 91 -19.10 4.48 -3.64
C ASP A 91 -18.06 3.38 -3.96
N LEU A 92 -16.94 3.73 -4.61
CA LEU A 92 -15.90 2.74 -4.89
C LEU A 92 -15.28 2.22 -3.58
N PRO A 93 -15.30 0.90 -3.33
CA PRO A 93 -14.87 0.35 -2.06
C PRO A 93 -13.35 0.48 -1.88
N PHE A 94 -12.94 0.79 -0.65
CA PHE A 94 -11.56 0.67 -0.17
C PHE A 94 -11.56 0.47 1.35
N SER A 95 -10.46 -0.07 1.89
CA SER A 95 -10.31 -0.27 3.34
C SER A 95 -8.87 0.04 3.79
N CYS A 96 -7.95 -0.93 3.74
CA CYS A 96 -6.63 -0.80 4.38
C CYS A 96 -5.70 0.30 3.82
N ARG A 97 -5.90 0.72 2.56
CA ARG A 97 -5.00 1.63 1.80
C ARG A 97 -3.51 1.21 1.79
N GLN A 98 -3.26 -0.08 1.90
CA GLN A 98 -1.91 -0.65 2.03
C GLN A 98 -1.65 -1.82 1.06
N GLY A 99 -2.60 -2.16 0.18
CA GLY A 99 -2.40 -3.15 -0.87
C GLY A 99 -2.45 -4.61 -0.43
N PHE A 100 -3.01 -4.94 0.74
CA PHE A 100 -3.12 -6.34 1.20
C PHE A 100 -4.57 -6.85 1.33
N CYS A 101 -5.54 -6.00 1.70
CA CYS A 101 -6.91 -6.46 1.95
C CYS A 101 -7.74 -6.82 0.69
N GLY A 102 -7.37 -6.29 -0.47
CA GLY A 102 -8.07 -6.53 -1.74
C GLY A 102 -9.38 -5.75 -1.97
N THR A 103 -9.95 -5.08 -0.96
CA THR A 103 -11.23 -4.35 -1.08
C THR A 103 -11.27 -3.32 -2.21
N CYS A 104 -10.13 -2.68 -2.54
CA CYS A 104 -10.04 -1.68 -3.60
C CYS A 104 -9.71 -2.26 -4.99
N ARG A 105 -9.93 -3.55 -5.21
CA ARG A 105 -9.69 -4.20 -6.51
C ARG A 105 -10.58 -3.59 -7.58
N VAL A 106 -10.02 -3.43 -8.78
CA VAL A 106 -10.72 -3.02 -9.99
C VAL A 106 -10.12 -3.72 -11.20
N GLY A 107 -10.87 -3.89 -12.28
CA GLY A 107 -10.33 -4.27 -13.59
C GLY A 107 -9.78 -3.06 -14.34
N VAL A 108 -8.80 -3.29 -15.21
CA VAL A 108 -8.19 -2.30 -16.09
C VAL A 108 -8.37 -2.78 -17.54
N ALA A 109 -9.23 -2.11 -18.27
CA ALA A 109 -9.54 -2.43 -19.67
C ALA A 109 -8.43 -1.97 -20.64
N HIS A 110 -7.71 -0.91 -20.31
CA HIS A 110 -6.61 -0.38 -21.12
C HIS A 110 -5.53 0.29 -20.26
N GLY A 111 -4.28 0.20 -20.71
CA GLY A 111 -3.12 0.83 -20.09
C GLY A 111 -2.28 -0.14 -19.25
N HIS A 112 -1.08 0.29 -18.86
CA HIS A 112 -0.14 -0.55 -18.12
C HIS A 112 -0.09 -0.24 -16.63
N VAL A 113 -0.41 -1.22 -15.80
CA VAL A 113 -0.44 -1.08 -14.34
C VAL A 113 0.96 -1.30 -13.75
N ASP A 114 1.40 -0.35 -12.93
CA ASP A 114 2.54 -0.53 -12.02
C ASP A 114 2.03 -1.13 -10.70
N HIS A 115 2.15 -2.45 -10.55
CA HIS A 115 1.66 -3.18 -9.38
C HIS A 115 2.59 -3.02 -8.17
N ARG A 116 2.04 -2.46 -7.08
CA ARG A 116 2.76 -2.27 -5.81
C ARG A 116 2.21 -3.07 -4.65
N ASP A 117 1.18 -3.87 -4.91
CA ASP A 117 0.65 -4.84 -3.97
C ASP A 117 1.49 -6.13 -3.96
N ARG A 118 1.27 -6.93 -2.92
CA ARG A 118 1.76 -8.32 -2.83
C ARG A 118 0.61 -9.33 -2.74
N ARG A 119 -0.61 -8.89 -3.06
CA ARG A 119 -1.83 -9.68 -2.89
C ARG A 119 -2.26 -10.33 -4.21
N LEU A 120 -2.23 -9.60 -5.32
CA LEU A 120 -2.70 -10.13 -6.60
C LEU A 120 -1.73 -11.17 -7.13
N THR A 121 -2.27 -12.30 -7.57
CA THR A 121 -1.50 -13.35 -8.26
C THR A 121 -1.09 -12.90 -9.66
N ALA A 122 -0.13 -13.60 -10.29
CA ALA A 122 0.25 -13.32 -11.67
C ALA A 122 -0.91 -13.45 -12.65
N THR A 123 -1.79 -14.44 -12.44
CA THR A 123 -3.01 -14.64 -13.25
C THR A 123 -3.96 -13.45 -13.10
N GLU A 124 -4.26 -13.04 -11.85
CA GLU A 124 -5.15 -11.89 -11.61
C GLU A 124 -4.59 -10.59 -12.25
N ARG A 125 -3.27 -10.40 -12.22
CA ARG A 125 -2.61 -9.27 -12.90
C ARG A 125 -2.69 -9.39 -14.43
N GLY A 126 -2.51 -10.59 -14.96
CA GLY A 126 -2.65 -10.87 -16.39
C GLY A 126 -4.07 -10.66 -16.93
N GLU A 127 -5.08 -10.83 -16.07
CA GLU A 127 -6.48 -10.52 -16.34
C GLU A 127 -6.83 -9.03 -16.12
N GLY A 128 -5.85 -8.17 -15.84
CA GLY A 128 -6.04 -6.72 -15.71
C GLY A 128 -6.49 -6.27 -14.32
N ALA A 129 -6.42 -7.10 -13.27
CA ALA A 129 -6.80 -6.67 -11.92
C ALA A 129 -5.77 -5.70 -11.31
N MET A 130 -6.23 -4.61 -10.69
CA MET A 130 -5.41 -3.61 -10.00
C MET A 130 -5.91 -3.38 -8.57
N LEU A 131 -4.99 -3.23 -7.60
CA LEU A 131 -5.33 -2.66 -6.28
C LEU A 131 -5.07 -1.15 -6.28
N ARG A 132 -6.13 -0.37 -6.55
CA ARG A 132 -6.07 1.09 -6.74
C ARG A 132 -5.31 1.83 -5.63
N CYS A 133 -5.40 1.36 -4.39
CA CYS A 133 -4.81 2.08 -3.25
C CYS A 133 -3.27 2.14 -3.22
N VAL A 134 -2.58 1.27 -3.95
CA VAL A 134 -1.11 1.27 -4.01
C VAL A 134 -0.57 1.21 -5.42
N SER A 135 -1.28 0.58 -6.36
CA SER A 135 -0.85 0.50 -7.75
C SER A 135 -0.90 1.88 -8.42
N ARG A 136 0.00 2.09 -9.38
CA ARG A 136 0.09 3.31 -10.20
C ARG A 136 0.14 2.93 -11.69
N ALA A 137 0.63 3.84 -12.52
CA ALA A 137 0.97 3.60 -13.91
C ALA A 137 2.30 4.31 -14.24
N PRO A 138 2.96 3.97 -15.37
CA PRO A 138 4.04 4.79 -15.93
C PRO A 138 3.64 6.26 -16.06
N GLU A 139 4.64 7.15 -16.07
CA GLU A 139 4.40 8.60 -16.14
C GLU A 139 3.65 8.97 -17.44
N GLY A 140 2.54 9.70 -17.29
CA GLY A 140 1.68 10.11 -18.40
C GLY A 140 0.82 8.98 -19.00
N GLU A 141 0.93 7.74 -18.49
CA GLU A 141 0.05 6.64 -18.89
C GLU A 141 -1.39 6.90 -18.44
N ARG A 142 -2.36 6.42 -19.22
CA ARG A 142 -3.78 6.43 -18.87
C ARG A 142 -4.28 5.02 -18.65
N LEU A 143 -4.84 4.77 -17.46
CA LEU A 143 -5.58 3.54 -17.18
C LEU A 143 -7.07 3.76 -17.41
N VAL A 144 -7.72 2.89 -18.18
CA VAL A 144 -9.18 2.82 -18.29
C VAL A 144 -9.67 1.75 -17.33
N LEU A 145 -10.49 2.13 -16.36
CA LEU A 145 -10.97 1.25 -15.30
C LEU A 145 -12.34 0.64 -15.66
N GLU A 146 -12.54 -0.61 -15.28
CA GLU A 146 -13.83 -1.30 -15.39
C GLU A 146 -14.71 -0.97 -14.17
N VAL A 147 -15.30 0.22 -14.19
CA VAL A 147 -16.21 0.75 -13.14
C VAL A 147 -17.36 1.53 -13.74
#